data_AF-A0A2V5XIP1-F1
#
_entry.id   AF-A0A2V5XIP1-F1
#
_cell.length_a   1.000
_cell.length_b   1.000
_cell.length_c   1.000
_cell.angle_alpha   90.00
_cell.angle_beta   90.00
_cell.angle_gamma   90.00
#
_symmetry.space_group_name_H-M   'P 1'
#
loop_
_entity.id
_entity.type
_entity.pdbx_description
1 polymer ?
#
loop_
_entity_poly.entity_id
_entity_poly.type
_entity_poly.pdbx_seq_one_letter_code
_entity_poly.pdbx_strand_id
1 'polypeptide(L)'
;MIWVLGLVAARPNWPITLPFVILLMAIALAPLIAQHHWERHYHKLCVALAGIVCLYHLFIVKESARVVHAGIDYATFMVVVGSFFVVAGGIHLRVKSPSGAMRNTLFLFVGALLGNLIGTIGASMLLIRPWIAMNRSRAAPMHIAFFIFLVSNIGGALLPFGPPLFLGFLKGVPFGWALQNCWRQWLFT
;
A
#
# COMPACT_ATOMS: atom_id res chain seq x y z
N MET A 1 18.82 -26.07 15.74
CA MET A 1 17.45 -26.39 16.21
C MET A 1 16.43 -25.56 15.43
N ILE A 2 16.45 -25.63 14.08
CA ILE A 2 15.77 -24.69 13.15
C ILE A 2 14.88 -25.45 12.12
N TRP A 3 14.41 -26.66 12.43
CA TRP A 3 13.72 -27.52 11.46
C TRP A 3 12.31 -28.00 11.86
N VAL A 4 11.61 -27.32 12.80
CA VAL A 4 10.27 -27.75 13.27
C VAL A 4 9.18 -26.69 13.05
N LEU A 5 9.28 -25.89 11.98
CA LEU A 5 8.10 -25.18 11.45
C LEU A 5 7.65 -25.91 10.19
N GLY A 6 7.16 -27.13 10.43
CA GLY A 6 6.41 -27.88 9.45
C GLY A 6 5.28 -27.02 8.91
N LEU A 7 5.07 -27.14 7.60
CA LEU A 7 3.89 -26.71 6.88
C LEU A 7 2.64 -27.23 7.61
N VAL A 8 2.15 -26.49 8.60
CA VAL A 8 0.74 -26.56 8.96
C VAL A 8 0.06 -25.99 7.73
N ALA A 9 -0.36 -26.88 6.83
CA ALA A 9 -1.34 -26.56 5.83
C ALA A 9 -2.44 -25.81 6.58
N ALA A 10 -2.54 -24.50 6.36
CA ALA A 10 -3.55 -23.68 6.97
C ALA A 10 -4.88 -24.21 6.45
N ARG A 11 -5.49 -25.14 7.18
CA ARG A 11 -6.84 -25.58 6.90
C ARG A 11 -7.67 -24.30 6.94
N PRO A 12 -8.47 -24.00 5.89
CA PRO A 12 -9.32 -22.83 5.91
C PRO A 12 -10.28 -22.99 7.08
N ASN A 13 -9.93 -22.38 8.20
CA ASN A 13 -10.78 -22.33 9.37
C ASN A 13 -11.84 -21.29 9.06
N TRP A 14 -12.94 -21.74 8.46
CA TRP A 14 -14.06 -20.89 8.06
C TRP A 14 -14.48 -19.85 9.13
N PRO A 15 -14.51 -20.18 10.44
CA PRO A 15 -14.83 -19.19 11.48
C PRO A 15 -13.84 -18.02 11.54
N ILE A 16 -12.56 -18.25 11.26
CA ILE A 16 -11.50 -17.25 11.28
C ILE A 16 -11.58 -16.33 10.05
N THR A 17 -11.98 -16.89 8.89
CA THR A 17 -12.06 -16.17 7.62
C THR A 17 -13.36 -15.38 7.47
N LEU A 18 -14.44 -15.81 8.13
CA LEU A 18 -15.75 -15.18 8.06
C LEU A 18 -15.76 -13.66 8.33
N PRO A 19 -15.19 -13.15 9.44
CA PRO A 19 -15.18 -11.70 9.71
C PRO A 19 -14.41 -10.92 8.65
N PHE A 20 -13.35 -11.51 8.07
CA PHE A 20 -12.59 -10.90 6.99
C PHE A 20 -13.42 -10.79 5.70
N VAL A 21 -14.15 -11.84 5.32
CA VAL A 21 -15.02 -11.83 4.13
C VAL A 21 -16.16 -10.82 4.29
N ILE A 22 -16.79 -10.78 5.47
CA ILE A 22 -17.85 -9.80 5.78
C ILE A 22 -17.29 -8.38 5.73
N LEU A 23 -16.11 -8.15 6.29
CA LEU A 23 -15.43 -6.86 6.23
C LEU A 23 -15.18 -6.43 4.77
N LEU A 24 -14.66 -7.34 3.94
CA LEU A 24 -14.42 -7.06 2.52
C LEU A 24 -15.70 -6.71 1.77
N MET A 25 -16.79 -7.44 1.97
CA MET A 25 -18.08 -7.12 1.38
C MET A 25 -18.63 -5.78 1.88
N ALA A 26 -18.46 -5.48 3.17
CA ALA A 26 -18.90 -4.23 3.76
C ALA A 26 -18.16 -3.04 3.15
N ILE A 27 -16.83 -3.08 3.06
CA ILE A 27 -16.06 -1.98 2.47
C ILE A 27 -16.24 -1.87 0.94
N ALA A 28 -16.62 -2.95 0.27
CA ALA A 28 -16.92 -2.93 -1.15
C ALA A 28 -18.31 -2.34 -1.44
N LEU A 29 -19.34 -2.73 -0.68
CA LEU A 29 -20.74 -2.36 -0.97
C LEU A 29 -21.20 -1.10 -0.24
N ALA A 30 -20.77 -0.87 1.00
CA ALA A 30 -21.25 0.25 1.80
C ALA A 30 -20.95 1.63 1.19
N PRO A 31 -19.77 1.89 0.58
CA PRO A 31 -19.52 3.15 -0.11
C PRO A 31 -20.41 3.35 -1.34
N LEU A 32 -20.81 2.27 -2.03
CA LEU A 32 -21.69 2.36 -3.20
C LEU A 32 -23.15 2.63 -2.80
N ILE A 33 -23.62 2.03 -1.70
CA ILE A 33 -25.01 2.15 -1.24
C ILE A 33 -25.23 3.48 -0.50
N ALA A 34 -24.27 3.89 0.34
CA ALA A 34 -24.42 5.01 1.26
C ALA A 34 -23.24 5.99 1.20
N GLN A 35 -22.85 6.39 -0.01
CA GLN A 35 -21.67 7.22 -0.28
C GLN A 35 -21.53 8.43 0.64
N HIS A 36 -22.56 9.30 0.70
CA HIS A 36 -22.51 10.53 1.51
C HIS A 36 -22.34 10.27 3.01
N HIS A 37 -22.94 9.19 3.53
CA HIS A 37 -22.81 8.83 4.94
C HIS A 37 -21.43 8.22 5.22
N TRP A 38 -20.95 7.39 4.31
CA TRP A 38 -19.62 6.77 4.37
C TRP A 38 -18.52 7.82 4.37
N GLU A 39 -18.57 8.79 3.45
CA GLU A 39 -17.59 9.88 3.36
C GLU A 39 -17.61 10.74 4.64
N ARG A 40 -18.79 11.08 5.16
CA ARG A 40 -18.92 11.91 6.37
C ARG A 40 -18.40 11.21 7.64
N HIS A 41 -18.61 9.90 7.78
CA HIS A 41 -18.29 9.14 9.00
C HIS A 41 -17.18 8.10 8.81
N TYR A 42 -16.38 8.22 7.76
CA TYR A 42 -15.38 7.23 7.34
C TYR A 42 -14.53 6.70 8.50
N HIS A 43 -13.91 7.60 9.26
CA HIS A 43 -13.08 7.27 10.42
C HIS A 43 -13.83 6.45 11.48
N LYS A 44 -15.06 6.83 11.83
CA LYS A 44 -15.88 6.11 12.83
C LYS A 44 -16.26 4.72 12.33
N LEU A 45 -16.63 4.62 11.05
CA LEU A 45 -17.01 3.35 10.41
C LEU A 45 -15.81 2.40 10.32
N CYS A 46 -14.64 2.88 9.94
CA CYS A 46 -13.41 2.08 9.93
C CYS A 46 -13.06 1.54 11.32
N VAL A 47 -13.12 2.39 12.36
CA VAL A 47 -12.86 1.97 13.74
C VAL A 47 -13.92 0.97 14.22
N ALA A 48 -15.19 1.20 13.91
CA ALA A 48 -16.27 0.27 14.26
C ALA A 48 -16.10 -1.10 13.59
N LEU A 49 -15.83 -1.12 12.28
CA LEU A 49 -15.60 -2.34 11.51
C LEU A 49 -14.36 -3.10 12.00
N ALA A 50 -13.25 -2.41 12.24
CA ALA A 50 -12.05 -3.00 12.83
C ALA A 50 -12.34 -3.55 14.23
N GLY A 51 -13.06 -2.79 15.06
CA GLY A 51 -13.48 -3.21 16.40
C GLY A 51 -14.32 -4.48 16.38
N ILE A 52 -15.29 -4.59 15.48
CA ILE A 52 -16.12 -5.80 15.32
C ILE A 52 -15.26 -7.02 15.03
N VAL A 53 -14.30 -6.90 14.10
CA VAL A 53 -13.38 -7.99 13.75
C VAL A 53 -12.48 -8.36 14.94
N CYS A 54 -11.91 -7.38 15.63
CA CYS A 54 -11.09 -7.61 16.82
C CYS A 54 -11.88 -8.30 17.93
N LEU A 55 -13.10 -7.82 18.24
CA LEU A 55 -13.98 -8.41 19.25
C LEU A 55 -14.35 -9.85 18.88
N TYR A 56 -14.64 -10.13 17.60
CA TYR A 56 -14.90 -11.49 17.13
C TYR A 56 -13.71 -12.43 17.41
N HIS A 57 -12.49 -11.98 17.10
CA HIS A 57 -11.29 -12.78 17.35
C HIS A 57 -10.99 -12.97 18.85
N LEU A 58 -11.28 -11.97 19.69
CA LEU A 58 -11.06 -12.02 21.14
C LEU A 58 -12.06 -12.95 21.84
N PHE A 59 -13.36 -12.81 21.53
CA PHE A 59 -14.41 -13.47 22.30
C PHE A 59 -14.90 -14.79 21.70
N ILE A 60 -14.91 -14.92 20.37
CA ILE A 60 -15.43 -16.12 19.68
C ILE A 60 -14.31 -17.07 19.33
N VAL A 61 -13.28 -16.59 18.62
CA VAL A 61 -12.14 -17.42 18.21
C VAL A 61 -11.19 -17.69 19.40
N LYS A 62 -11.20 -16.81 20.41
CA LYS A 62 -10.33 -16.87 21.60
C LYS A 62 -8.83 -16.86 21.29
N GLU A 63 -8.45 -16.24 20.17
CA GLU A 63 -7.05 -16.08 19.74
C GLU A 63 -6.55 -14.64 20.01
N SER A 64 -6.43 -14.26 21.28
CA SER A 64 -5.99 -12.92 21.67
C SER A 64 -4.58 -12.58 21.18
N ALA A 65 -3.67 -13.58 21.18
CA ALA A 65 -2.32 -13.41 20.67
C ALA A 65 -2.30 -12.94 19.20
N ARG A 66 -3.21 -13.45 18.35
CA ARG A 66 -3.27 -13.08 16.94
C ARG A 66 -3.66 -11.61 16.73
N VAL A 67 -4.59 -11.12 17.54
CA VAL A 67 -5.01 -9.71 17.50
C VAL A 67 -3.86 -8.79 17.94
N VAL A 68 -3.13 -9.17 19.00
CA VAL A 68 -1.95 -8.43 19.46
C VAL A 68 -0.85 -8.42 18.42
N HIS A 69 -0.50 -9.58 17.84
CA HIS A 69 0.51 -9.67 16.78
C HIS A 69 0.13 -8.82 15.55
N ALA A 70 -1.12 -8.88 15.10
CA ALA A 70 -1.59 -8.04 13.99
C ALA A 70 -1.54 -6.54 14.32
N GLY A 71 -1.83 -6.17 15.58
CA GLY A 71 -1.69 -4.80 16.06
C GLY A 71 -0.24 -4.30 16.05
N ILE A 72 0.71 -5.16 16.42
CA ILE A 72 2.15 -4.84 16.36
C ILE A 72 2.61 -4.67 14.90
N ASP A 73 2.20 -5.56 14.00
CA ASP A 73 2.51 -5.45 12.56
C ASP A 73 1.95 -4.13 11.99
N TYR A 74 0.72 -3.78 12.36
CA TYR A 74 0.09 -2.53 11.95
C TYR A 74 0.83 -1.30 12.48
N ALA A 75 1.17 -1.28 13.77
CA ALA A 75 1.93 -0.18 14.38
C ALA A 75 3.30 -0.02 13.73
N THR A 76 4.00 -1.14 13.49
CA THR A 76 5.31 -1.15 12.80
C THR A 76 5.18 -0.59 11.39
N PHE A 77 4.15 -0.99 10.65
CA PHE A 77 3.84 -0.43 9.33
C PHE A 77 3.55 1.07 9.39
N MET A 78 2.75 1.55 10.35
CA MET A 78 2.47 2.98 10.53
C MET A 78 3.73 3.79 10.83
N VAL A 79 4.65 3.27 11.66
CA VAL A 79 5.93 3.94 11.96
C VAL A 79 6.79 4.06 10.70
N VAL A 80 6.85 3.02 9.87
CA VAL A 80 7.61 3.04 8.60
C VAL A 80 6.99 4.03 7.60
N VAL A 81 5.67 3.98 7.40
CA VAL A 81 4.95 4.93 6.55
C VAL A 81 5.13 6.37 7.04
N GLY A 82 5.05 6.59 8.36
CA GLY A 82 5.29 7.88 8.99
C GLY A 82 6.71 8.39 8.75
N SER A 83 7.71 7.52 8.88
CA SER A 83 9.12 7.84 8.61
C SER A 83 9.33 8.25 7.16
N PHE A 84 8.75 7.50 6.21
CA PHE A 84 8.76 7.86 4.79
C PHE A 84 8.07 9.20 4.53
N PHE A 85 6.94 9.46 5.18
CA PHE A 85 6.22 10.73 5.04
C PHE A 85 7.07 11.91 5.51
N VAL A 86 7.73 11.81 6.67
CA VAL A 86 8.60 12.88 7.19
C VAL A 86 9.81 13.12 6.27
N VAL A 87 10.50 12.04 5.86
CA VAL A 87 11.70 12.14 5.01
C VAL A 87 11.34 12.67 3.61
N ALA A 88 10.35 12.07 2.95
CA ALA A 88 9.92 12.50 1.61
C ALA A 88 9.30 13.91 1.64
N GLY A 89 8.58 14.26 2.70
CA GLY A 89 8.00 15.58 2.89
C GLY A 89 9.03 16.70 3.02
N GLY A 90 10.20 16.41 3.59
CA GLY A 90 11.32 17.35 3.69
C GLY A 90 12.09 17.56 2.38
N ILE A 91 11.94 16.67 1.39
CA ILE A 91 12.64 16.76 0.11
C ILE A 91 11.80 17.58 -0.87
N HIS A 92 12.19 18.84 -1.08
CA HIS A 92 11.54 19.72 -2.05
C HIS A 92 12.25 19.73 -3.39
N LEU A 93 11.80 18.88 -4.32
CA LEU A 93 12.26 18.91 -5.71
C LEU A 93 11.58 20.05 -6.48
N ARG A 94 12.40 20.97 -7.03
CA ARG A 94 11.94 22.00 -7.97
C ARG A 94 12.42 21.68 -9.37
N VAL A 95 11.48 21.30 -10.25
CA VAL A 95 11.76 21.11 -11.67
C VAL A 95 11.28 22.34 -12.44
N LYS A 96 12.22 23.12 -13.00
CA LYS A 96 11.92 24.25 -13.89
C LYS A 96 12.12 23.78 -15.34
N SER A 97 11.17 23.00 -15.85
CA SER A 97 11.24 22.51 -17.23
C SER A 97 9.92 22.77 -17.95
N PRO A 98 9.94 23.33 -19.18
CA PRO A 98 8.74 23.46 -20.00
C PRO A 98 8.10 22.10 -20.25
N SER A 99 6.77 22.04 -20.11
CA SER A 99 5.94 20.85 -20.37
C SER A 99 6.08 20.37 -21.81
N GLY A 100 6.48 19.10 -22.00
CA GLY A 100 6.52 18.44 -23.30
C GLY A 100 6.25 16.95 -23.15
N ALA A 101 5.62 16.33 -24.16
CA ALA A 101 5.21 14.92 -24.10
C ALA A 101 6.37 13.98 -23.74
N MET A 102 7.52 14.12 -24.42
CA MET A 102 8.72 13.31 -24.15
C MET A 102 9.23 13.47 -22.71
N ARG A 103 9.21 14.70 -22.16
CA ARG A 103 9.67 14.97 -20.80
C ARG A 103 8.72 14.38 -19.76
N ASN A 104 7.42 14.44 -20.01
CA ASN A 104 6.41 13.82 -19.17
C ASN A 104 6.57 12.31 -19.14
N THR A 105 6.75 11.67 -20.29
CA THR A 105 6.99 10.23 -20.38
C THR A 105 8.28 9.85 -19.66
N LEU A 106 9.37 10.58 -19.85
CA LEU A 106 10.64 10.33 -19.16
C LEU A 106 10.49 10.50 -17.64
N PHE A 107 9.76 11.53 -17.20
CA PHE A 107 9.51 11.76 -15.77
C PHE A 107 8.72 10.61 -15.14
N LEU A 108 7.68 10.12 -15.82
CA LEU A 108 6.89 8.96 -15.37
C LEU A 108 7.72 7.68 -15.37
N PHE A 109 8.55 7.46 -16.39
CA PHE A 109 9.46 6.32 -16.46
C PHE A 109 10.46 6.31 -15.30
N VAL A 110 11.14 7.44 -15.07
CA VAL A 110 12.05 7.58 -13.92
C VAL A 110 11.28 7.43 -12.60
N GLY A 111 10.06 7.96 -12.50
CA GLY A 111 9.20 7.77 -11.33
C GLY A 111 8.86 6.31 -11.06
N ALA A 112 8.55 5.53 -12.09
CA ALA A 112 8.29 4.10 -11.96
C ALA A 112 9.53 3.32 -11.51
N LEU A 113 10.73 3.69 -12.00
CA LEU A 113 11.98 3.12 -11.52
C LEU A 113 12.26 3.50 -10.06
N LEU A 114 12.06 4.76 -9.70
CA LEU A 114 12.24 5.24 -8.31
C LEU A 114 11.27 4.54 -7.35
N GLY A 115 10.02 4.29 -7.79
CA GLY A 115 9.06 3.51 -7.00
C GLY A 115 9.62 2.16 -6.56
N ASN A 116 10.50 1.56 -7.36
CA ASN A 116 11.05 0.24 -7.05
C ASN A 116 12.17 0.34 -6.03
N LEU A 117 12.87 1.47 -5.98
CA LEU A 117 13.99 1.71 -5.08
C LEU A 117 13.55 2.23 -3.70
N ILE A 118 12.60 3.16 -3.67
CA ILE A 118 12.17 3.84 -2.43
C ILE A 118 10.71 3.54 -2.04
N GLY A 119 10.02 2.68 -2.80
CA GLY A 119 8.60 2.38 -2.62
C GLY A 119 7.67 3.37 -3.33
N THR A 120 6.49 2.89 -3.72
CA THR A 120 5.47 3.71 -4.40
C THR A 120 4.97 4.86 -3.54
N ILE A 121 4.87 4.67 -2.22
CA ILE A 121 4.49 5.71 -1.26
C ILE A 121 5.52 6.85 -1.28
N GLY A 122 6.80 6.52 -1.07
CA GLY A 122 7.89 7.50 -1.06
C GLY A 122 8.06 8.22 -2.40
N ALA A 123 8.09 7.47 -3.50
CA ALA A 123 8.21 8.03 -4.84
C ALA A 123 7.03 8.95 -5.19
N SER A 124 5.80 8.56 -4.84
CA SER A 124 4.61 9.38 -5.10
C SER A 124 4.64 10.68 -4.31
N MET A 125 4.96 10.62 -3.01
CA MET A 125 5.04 11.80 -2.15
C MET A 125 6.09 12.81 -2.64
N LEU A 126 7.23 12.31 -3.11
CA LEU A 126 8.36 13.11 -3.58
C LEU A 126 8.11 13.70 -4.98
N LEU A 127 7.46 12.95 -5.88
CA LEU A 127 7.32 13.33 -7.30
C LEU A 127 5.99 13.99 -7.66
N ILE A 128 4.93 13.87 -6.86
CA ILE A 128 3.62 14.43 -7.21
C ILE A 128 3.65 15.96 -7.32
N ARG A 129 4.37 16.63 -6.42
CA ARG A 129 4.51 18.10 -6.41
C ARG A 129 5.23 18.61 -7.67
N PRO A 130 6.43 18.12 -8.03
CA PRO A 130 7.09 18.53 -9.27
C PRO A 130 6.32 18.13 -10.51
N TRP A 131 5.59 17.00 -10.51
CA TRP A 131 4.73 16.58 -11.62
C TRP A 131 3.63 17.61 -11.93
N ILE A 132 2.91 18.04 -10.89
CA ILE A 132 1.86 19.05 -11.01
C ILE A 132 2.45 20.41 -11.41
N ALA A 133 3.60 20.78 -10.84
CA ALA A 133 4.27 22.04 -11.17
C ALA A 133 4.73 22.10 -12.64
N MET A 134 5.31 21.01 -13.16
CA MET A 134 5.77 20.90 -14.55
C MET A 134 4.59 20.99 -15.55
N ASN A 135 3.43 20.46 -15.19
CA ASN A 135 2.23 20.42 -16.04
C ASN A 135 1.20 21.51 -15.72
N ARG A 136 1.54 22.53 -14.91
CA ARG A 136 0.59 23.56 -14.45
C ARG A 136 -0.16 24.26 -15.58
N SER A 137 0.47 24.46 -16.74
CA SER A 137 -0.13 25.11 -17.91
C SER A 137 -1.13 24.25 -18.68
N ARG A 138 -1.07 22.92 -18.55
CA ARG A 138 -1.91 21.93 -19.26
C ARG A 138 -2.44 20.84 -18.32
N ALA A 139 -2.65 21.18 -17.05
CA ALA A 139 -3.03 20.21 -16.04
C ALA A 139 -4.41 19.64 -16.38
N ALA A 140 -4.45 18.34 -16.66
CA ALA A 140 -5.67 17.60 -16.93
C ALA A 140 -5.75 16.40 -15.97
N PRO A 141 -6.95 15.94 -15.58
CA PRO A 141 -7.12 14.76 -14.72
C PRO A 141 -6.35 13.54 -15.22
N MET A 142 -6.23 13.40 -16.54
CA MET A 142 -5.49 12.32 -17.20
C MET A 142 -4.00 12.29 -16.83
N HIS A 143 -3.34 13.45 -16.65
CA HIS A 143 -1.94 13.49 -16.22
C HIS A 143 -1.76 12.93 -14.80
N ILE A 144 -2.73 13.18 -13.92
CA ILE A 144 -2.72 12.66 -12.55
C ILE A 144 -3.01 11.16 -12.58
N ALA A 145 -3.96 10.71 -13.41
CA ALA A 145 -4.26 9.29 -13.57
C ALA A 145 -3.03 8.49 -14.05
N PHE A 146 -2.31 8.97 -15.07
CA PHE A 146 -1.06 8.33 -15.52
C PHE A 146 -0.01 8.24 -14.42
N PHE A 147 0.14 9.30 -13.63
CA PHE A 147 1.05 9.29 -12.48
C PHE A 147 0.65 8.22 -11.45
N ILE A 148 -0.63 8.16 -11.09
CA ILE A 148 -1.16 7.17 -10.13
C ILE A 148 -0.95 5.73 -10.61
N PHE A 149 -1.20 5.46 -11.89
CA PHE A 149 -1.04 4.10 -12.42
C PHE A 149 0.43 3.69 -12.52
N LEU A 150 1.27 4.52 -13.16
CA LEU A 150 2.66 4.16 -13.45
C LEU A 150 3.55 4.26 -12.21
N VAL A 151 3.49 5.38 -11.49
CA VAL A 151 4.39 5.65 -10.36
C VAL A 151 3.85 5.09 -9.06
N SER A 152 2.55 5.24 -8.79
CA SER A 152 1.96 4.89 -7.48
C SER A 152 1.50 3.44 -7.37
N ASN A 153 1.23 2.75 -8.47
CA ASN A 153 0.79 1.35 -8.45
C ASN A 153 1.81 0.38 -9.06
N ILE A 154 2.26 0.62 -10.30
CA ILE A 154 3.16 -0.32 -11.01
C ILE A 154 4.59 -0.24 -10.47
N GLY A 155 5.05 0.95 -10.10
CA GLY A 155 6.44 1.19 -9.74
C GLY A 155 6.97 0.44 -8.51
N GLY A 156 6.20 -0.33 -7.73
CA GLY A 156 6.64 -0.84 -6.41
C GLY A 156 6.82 -2.34 -6.28
N ALA A 157 6.95 -3.08 -7.39
CA ALA A 157 6.87 -4.54 -7.36
C ALA A 157 8.17 -5.25 -6.96
N LEU A 158 9.32 -4.58 -7.08
CA LEU A 158 10.63 -5.24 -6.94
C LEU A 158 11.21 -5.26 -5.53
N LEU A 159 10.91 -4.27 -4.67
CA LEU A 159 11.43 -4.19 -3.31
C LEU A 159 10.31 -4.09 -2.26
N PRO A 160 10.55 -4.55 -1.02
CA PRO A 160 9.52 -4.64 0.02
C PRO A 160 9.25 -3.30 0.73
N PHE A 161 9.11 -2.23 -0.06
CA PHE A 161 8.75 -0.89 0.42
C PHE A 161 7.28 -0.55 0.18
N GLY A 162 6.57 -1.33 -0.64
CA GLY A 162 5.12 -1.23 -0.81
C GLY A 162 4.35 -1.95 0.31
N PRO A 163 3.11 -1.53 0.64
CA PRO A 163 2.35 -2.10 1.75
C PRO A 163 2.23 -3.64 1.75
N PRO A 164 1.93 -4.30 0.61
CA PRO A 164 1.79 -5.76 0.60
C PRO A 164 3.14 -6.48 0.81
N LEU A 165 4.19 -6.00 0.16
CA LEU A 165 5.52 -6.62 0.22
C LEU A 165 6.20 -6.36 1.56
N PHE A 166 5.97 -5.20 2.17
CA PHE A 166 6.45 -4.87 3.51
C PHE A 166 5.82 -5.79 4.57
N LEU A 167 4.50 -6.04 4.49
CA LEU A 167 3.85 -7.01 5.38
C LEU A 167 4.40 -8.43 5.18
N GLY A 168 4.75 -8.81 3.94
CA GLY A 168 5.45 -10.06 3.66
C GLY A 168 6.83 -10.12 4.33
N PHE A 169 7.59 -9.02 4.27
CA PHE A 169 8.89 -8.89 4.92
C PHE A 169 8.78 -9.01 6.45
N LEU A 170 7.79 -8.36 7.09
CA LEU A 170 7.53 -8.53 8.54
C LEU A 170 7.23 -9.98 8.91
N LYS A 171 6.63 -10.75 8.00
CA LYS A 171 6.36 -12.18 8.17
C LYS A 171 7.55 -13.09 7.84
N GLY A 172 8.73 -12.53 7.59
CA GLY A 172 9.98 -13.27 7.41
C GLY A 172 10.36 -13.56 5.96
N VAL A 173 9.69 -12.97 4.97
CA VAL A 173 10.12 -13.06 3.57
C VAL A 173 11.43 -12.28 3.39
N PRO A 174 12.49 -12.88 2.79
CA PRO A 174 13.76 -12.18 2.58
C PRO A 174 13.60 -10.91 1.74
N PHE A 175 14.38 -9.87 2.04
CA PHE A 175 14.30 -8.57 1.36
C PHE A 175 14.42 -8.67 -0.17
N GLY A 176 15.37 -9.46 -0.66
CA GLY A 176 15.62 -9.65 -2.10
C GLY A 176 14.69 -10.65 -2.79
N TRP A 177 13.75 -11.26 -2.07
CA TRP A 177 12.92 -12.34 -2.63
C TRP A 177 12.05 -11.86 -3.80
N ALA A 178 11.40 -10.70 -3.66
CA ALA A 178 10.58 -10.11 -4.74
C ALA A 178 11.44 -9.76 -5.96
N LEU A 179 12.63 -9.18 -5.77
CA LEU A 179 13.55 -8.89 -6.85
C LEU A 179 13.99 -10.17 -7.59
N GLN A 180 14.26 -11.26 -6.86
CA GLN A 180 14.70 -12.52 -7.49
C GLN A 180 13.58 -13.25 -8.25
N ASN A 181 12.35 -13.22 -7.73
CA ASN A 181 11.24 -14.02 -8.26
C ASN A 181 10.30 -13.24 -9.19
N CYS A 182 10.22 -11.92 -9.04
CA CYS A 182 9.24 -11.07 -9.73
C CYS A 182 9.85 -10.15 -10.79
N TRP A 183 11.18 -10.10 -10.95
CA TRP A 183 11.82 -9.18 -11.92
C TRP A 183 11.41 -9.44 -13.37
N ARG A 184 11.20 -10.71 -13.74
CA ARG A 184 10.82 -11.06 -15.12
C ARG A 184 9.43 -10.52 -15.44
N GLN A 185 8.48 -10.72 -14.53
CA GLN A 185 7.10 -10.26 -14.68
C GLN A 185 7.05 -8.73 -14.69
N TRP A 186 7.83 -8.08 -13.82
CA TRP A 186 7.92 -6.62 -13.78
C TRP A 186 8.47 -6.04 -15.09
N LEU A 187 9.46 -6.70 -15.73
CA LEU A 187 10.04 -6.23 -16.99
C LEU A 187 9.05 -6.22 -18.16
N PHE A 188 7.98 -7.01 -18.08
CA PHE A 188 6.91 -7.06 -19.09
C PHE A 188 5.67 -6.22 -18.73
N THR A 189 5.71 -5.44 -17.63
CA THR A 189 4.60 -4.57 -17.18
C THR A 189 4.78 -3.14 -17.67
#